data_AF-A0AAN7F607-F1
#
_entry.id   AF-A0AAN7F607-F1
#
_cell.length_a   1.000
_cell.length_b   1.000
_cell.length_c   1.000
_cell.angle_alpha   90.00
_cell.angle_beta   90.00
_cell.angle_gamma   90.00
#
_symmetry.space_group_name_H-M   'P 1'
#
loop_
_entity.id
_entity.type
_entity.pdbx_description
1 polymer ?
#
loop_
_entity_poly.entity_id
_entity_poly.type
_entity_poly.pdbx_seq_one_letter_code
_entity_poly.pdbx_strand_id
1 'polypeptide(L)'
;MKVARPKENLKWVPPPQGWFKANVDGDIFKETNKAGIGVVVRDSHGWVLATLLEIVEDDVKHLSMAMKSCKFHHTKREASQVAHTLARNAIHFDIEMAWLKEIPPCVSDVIRNDAV
;
A
#
# COMPACT_ATOMS: atom_id res chain seq x y z
N MET A 1 12.83 26.92 10.61
CA MET A 1 12.79 25.89 11.67
C MET A 1 11.63 24.94 11.38
N LYS A 2 11.86 23.64 11.24
CA LYS A 2 10.77 22.65 11.11
C LYS A 2 10.35 22.24 12.53
N VAL A 3 9.14 22.61 12.93
CA VAL A 3 8.55 22.14 14.19
C VAL A 3 8.29 20.64 14.02
N ALA A 4 8.96 19.80 14.81
CA ALA A 4 8.68 18.38 14.86
C ALA A 4 7.28 18.18 15.45
N ARG A 5 6.33 17.71 14.64
CA ARG A 5 5.03 17.26 15.14
C ARG A 5 5.25 16.05 16.07
N PRO A 6 4.49 15.91 17.17
CA PRO A 6 4.57 14.75 18.03
C PRO A 6 4.46 13.46 17.21
N LYS A 7 5.27 12.46 17.54
CA LYS A 7 5.09 11.10 17.02
C LYS A 7 3.85 10.51 17.71
N GLU A 8 2.68 10.83 17.19
CA GLU A 8 1.49 10.03 17.46
C GLU A 8 1.81 8.57 17.09
N ASN A 9 1.40 7.64 17.95
CA ASN A 9 1.63 6.22 17.77
C ASN A 9 0.71 5.73 16.64
N LEU A 10 1.19 5.77 15.40
CA LEU A 10 0.40 5.57 14.17
C LEU A 10 0.24 4.09 13.81
N LYS A 11 -0.24 3.29 14.76
CA LYS A 11 -0.63 1.92 14.48
C LYS A 11 -1.95 1.89 13.72
N TRP A 12 -2.11 0.92 12.82
CA TRP A 12 -3.39 0.70 12.18
C TRP A 12 -4.45 0.37 13.23
N VAL A 13 -5.65 0.93 13.08
CA VAL A 13 -6.78 0.68 13.99
C VAL A 13 -7.93 0.10 13.18
N PRO A 14 -8.61 -0.96 13.66
CA PRO A 14 -9.76 -1.52 12.97
C PRO A 14 -10.91 -0.51 12.82
N PRO A 15 -11.76 -0.65 11.79
CA PRO A 15 -12.98 0.13 11.68
C PRO A 15 -14.03 -0.31 12.73
N PRO A 16 -15.10 0.48 12.94
CA PRO A 16 -16.23 0.08 13.77
C PRO A 16 -16.86 -1.25 13.34
N GLN A 17 -17.56 -1.93 14.25
CA GLN A 17 -18.24 -3.19 13.94
C GLN A 17 -19.22 -3.03 12.77
N GLY A 18 -19.20 -4.00 11.84
CA GLY A 18 -20.03 -4.00 10.63
C GLY A 18 -19.44 -3.19 9.46
N TRP A 19 -18.28 -2.58 9.64
CA TRP A 19 -17.56 -1.85 8.60
C TRP A 19 -16.37 -2.63 8.08
N PHE A 20 -16.03 -2.38 6.82
CA PHE A 20 -14.76 -2.77 6.21
C PHE A 20 -13.87 -1.55 6.02
N LYS A 21 -12.56 -1.74 6.11
CA LYS A 21 -11.57 -0.71 5.84
C LYS A 21 -10.65 -1.17 4.72
N ALA A 22 -10.59 -0.40 3.64
CA ALA A 22 -9.64 -0.58 2.56
C ALA A 22 -8.48 0.42 2.72
N ASN A 23 -7.25 -0.09 2.74
CA ASN A 23 -6.04 0.70 2.68
C ASN A 23 -5.42 0.52 1.29
N VAL A 24 -5.08 1.62 0.62
CA VAL A 24 -4.44 1.63 -0.71
C VAL A 24 -3.13 2.40 -0.60
N ASP A 25 -2.07 1.89 -1.23
CA ASP A 25 -0.80 2.59 -1.37
C ASP A 25 -0.18 2.31 -2.75
N GLY A 26 0.78 3.13 -3.15
CA GLY A 26 1.51 2.99 -4.41
C GLY A 26 3.01 3.14 -4.24
N ASP A 27 3.78 2.50 -5.13
CA ASP A 27 5.23 2.64 -5.21
C ASP A 27 5.68 2.86 -6.65
N ILE A 28 6.77 3.62 -6.86
CA ILE A 28 7.26 3.98 -8.20
C ILE A 28 8.62 3.33 -8.42
N PHE A 29 8.74 2.60 -9.52
CA PHE A 29 9.97 1.94 -9.96
C PHE A 29 10.61 2.74 -11.09
N LYS A 30 11.52 3.64 -10.75
CA LYS A 30 12.10 4.61 -11.70
C LYS A 30 12.92 3.96 -12.80
N GLU A 31 13.61 2.87 -12.49
CA GLU A 31 14.49 2.15 -13.40
C GLU A 31 13.70 1.44 -14.51
N THR A 32 12.47 1.02 -14.20
CA THR A 32 11.60 0.28 -15.12
C THR A 32 10.44 1.12 -15.66
N ASN A 33 10.28 2.36 -15.20
CA ASN A 33 9.13 3.24 -15.49
C ASN A 33 7.78 2.58 -15.19
N LYS A 34 7.71 1.76 -14.14
CA LYS A 34 6.48 1.12 -13.67
C LYS A 34 6.03 1.73 -12.35
N ALA A 35 4.76 1.56 -12.01
CA ALA A 35 4.25 1.84 -10.68
C ALA A 35 3.49 0.63 -10.14
N GLY A 36 3.68 0.30 -8.88
CA GLY A 36 2.93 -0.74 -8.20
C GLY A 36 1.81 -0.14 -7.37
N ILE A 37 0.67 -0.81 -7.33
CA ILE A 37 -0.48 -0.50 -6.46
C ILE A 37 -0.68 -1.68 -5.52
N GLY A 38 -0.91 -1.37 -4.25
CA GLY A 38 -1.23 -2.36 -3.22
C GLY A 38 -2.49 -2.00 -2.48
N VAL A 39 -3.40 -2.97 -2.31
CA VAL A 39 -4.64 -2.81 -1.54
C VAL A 39 -4.76 -3.91 -0.51
N VAL A 40 -5.23 -3.54 0.70
CA VAL A 40 -5.68 -4.51 1.70
C VAL A 40 -7.04 -4.08 2.24
N VAL A 41 -7.99 -5.01 2.25
CA VAL A 41 -9.31 -4.85 2.85
C VAL A 41 -9.37 -5.69 4.12
N ARG A 42 -9.74 -5.06 5.24
CA ARG A 42 -9.89 -5.73 6.53
C ARG A 42 -11.26 -5.46 7.16
N ASP A 43 -11.73 -6.39 7.98
CA ASP A 43 -12.92 -6.22 8.79
C ASP A 43 -12.65 -5.51 10.14
N SER A 44 -13.68 -5.37 10.96
CA SER A 44 -13.59 -4.77 12.30
C SER A 44 -12.78 -5.60 13.31
N HIS A 45 -12.48 -6.86 13.02
CA HIS A 45 -11.57 -7.70 13.81
C HIS A 45 -10.12 -7.61 13.31
N GLY A 46 -9.88 -6.84 12.25
CA GLY A 46 -8.57 -6.75 11.60
C GLY A 46 -8.26 -7.92 10.66
N TRP A 47 -9.22 -8.83 10.43
CA TRP A 47 -9.03 -9.96 9.53
C TRP A 47 -8.98 -9.48 8.08
N VAL A 48 -8.03 -10.02 7.34
CA VAL A 48 -7.86 -9.72 5.92
C VAL A 48 -8.97 -10.42 5.14
N LEU A 49 -9.76 -9.63 4.43
CA LEU A 49 -10.82 -10.13 3.55
C LEU A 49 -10.34 -10.20 2.11
N ALA A 50 -9.54 -9.24 1.67
CA ALA A 50 -8.97 -9.22 0.33
C ALA A 50 -7.65 -8.47 0.31
N THR A 51 -6.75 -8.87 -0.58
CA THR A 51 -5.58 -8.08 -0.97
C THR A 51 -5.46 -8.04 -2.49
N LEU A 52 -4.92 -6.93 -2.99
CA LEU A 52 -4.62 -6.72 -4.39
C LEU A 52 -3.18 -6.22 -4.51
N LEU A 53 -2.49 -6.72 -5.52
CA LEU A 53 -1.24 -6.18 -6.01
C LEU A 53 -1.34 -6.07 -7.53
N GLU A 54 -1.04 -4.88 -8.04
CA GLU A 54 -1.13 -4.56 -9.46
C GLU A 54 0.12 -3.79 -9.90
N ILE A 55 0.62 -4.10 -11.09
CA ILE A 55 1.68 -3.35 -11.75
C ILE A 55 1.06 -2.54 -12.90
N VAL A 56 1.28 -1.24 -12.90
CA VAL A 56 0.81 -0.33 -13.94
C VAL A 56 1.96 0.03 -14.86
N GLU A 57 1.75 -0.20 -16.16
CA GLU A 57 2.70 0.06 -17.25
C GLU A 57 2.16 1.14 -18.21
N ASP A 58 3.06 1.75 -19.00
CA ASP A 58 2.83 2.74 -20.07
C ASP A 58 2.17 4.10 -19.74
N ASP A 59 1.17 4.19 -18.86
CA ASP A 59 0.56 5.47 -18.45
C ASP A 59 1.52 6.31 -17.58
N VAL A 60 2.34 5.61 -16.79
CA VAL A 60 3.40 6.22 -15.97
C VAL A 60 4.46 6.88 -16.85
N LYS A 61 4.79 6.30 -18.03
CA LYS A 61 5.74 6.92 -18.97
C LYS A 61 5.19 8.24 -19.53
N HIS A 62 3.94 8.24 -20.02
CA HIS A 62 3.34 9.45 -20.60
C HIS A 62 3.20 10.57 -19.57
N LEU A 63 2.72 10.25 -18.36
CA LEU A 63 2.62 11.22 -17.27
C LEU A 63 3.99 11.66 -16.74
N SER A 64 4.93 10.74 -16.51
CA SER A 64 6.29 11.04 -16.04
C SER A 64 7.08 11.89 -17.04
N MET A 65 6.93 11.66 -18.35
CA MET A 65 7.57 12.48 -19.39
C MET A 65 6.95 13.88 -19.50
N ALA A 66 5.65 14.02 -19.22
CA ALA A 66 4.97 15.31 -19.20
C ALA A 66 5.21 16.11 -17.91
N MET A 67 5.56 15.45 -16.80
CA MET A 67 5.76 16.07 -15.50
C MET A 67 7.15 16.71 -15.36
N LYS A 68 7.26 18.01 -15.67
CA LYS A 68 8.50 18.81 -15.47
C LYS A 68 8.95 18.93 -14.00
N SER A 69 8.04 18.72 -13.04
CA SER A 69 8.31 18.73 -11.60
C SER A 69 7.11 18.11 -10.87
N CYS A 70 7.31 16.96 -10.22
CA CYS A 70 6.31 16.37 -9.33
C CYS A 70 6.77 16.47 -7.87
N LYS A 71 5.90 16.98 -6.99
CA LYS A 71 6.12 16.98 -5.53
C LYS A 71 5.11 16.05 -4.87
N PHE A 72 5.56 14.83 -4.63
CA PHE A 72 4.81 13.85 -3.85
C PHE A 72 4.85 14.25 -2.37
N HIS A 73 3.67 14.42 -1.77
CA HIS A 73 3.52 14.59 -0.33
C HIS A 73 3.13 13.24 0.27
N HIS A 74 4.10 12.51 0.80
CA HIS A 74 3.85 11.27 1.51
C HIS A 74 3.22 11.57 2.88
N THR A 75 2.01 11.07 3.14
CA THR A 75 1.47 10.94 4.50
C THR A 75 2.10 9.71 5.18
N LYS A 76 2.10 9.66 6.52
CA LYS A 76 2.94 8.71 7.27
C LYS A 76 2.55 7.24 6.98
N ARG A 77 3.57 6.46 6.58
CA ARG A 77 3.52 5.06 6.07
C ARG A 77 3.21 4.00 7.12
N GLU A 78 3.32 4.35 8.41
CA GLU A 78 3.32 3.40 9.52
C GLU A 78 1.98 2.65 9.69
N ALA A 79 0.86 3.25 9.28
CA ALA A 79 -0.49 2.65 9.30
C ALA A 79 -0.92 1.99 7.96
N SER A 80 -0.04 1.92 6.96
CA SER A 80 -0.34 1.34 5.63
C SER A 80 0.77 0.39 5.14
N GLN A 81 1.62 -0.11 6.04
CA GLN A 81 2.79 -0.92 5.67
C GLN A 81 2.41 -2.13 4.82
N VAL A 82 1.25 -2.76 5.07
CA VAL A 82 0.78 -3.90 4.28
C VAL A 82 0.50 -3.50 2.83
N ALA A 83 -0.25 -2.41 2.60
CA ALA A 83 -0.52 -1.90 1.26
C ALA A 83 0.76 -1.43 0.56
N HIS A 84 1.66 -0.78 1.31
CA HIS A 84 2.96 -0.38 0.80
C HIS A 84 3.81 -1.58 0.34
N THR A 85 3.88 -2.62 1.16
CA THR A 85 4.63 -3.83 0.82
C THR A 85 4.02 -4.55 -0.39
N LEU A 86 2.70 -4.58 -0.53
CA LEU A 86 2.05 -5.07 -1.75
C LEU A 86 2.47 -4.25 -2.97
N ALA A 87 2.33 -2.91 -2.90
CA ALA A 87 2.71 -2.02 -3.98
C ALA A 87 4.18 -2.19 -4.39
N ARG A 88 5.08 -2.32 -3.42
CA ARG A 88 6.52 -2.48 -3.68
C ARG A 88 6.87 -3.85 -4.26
N ASN A 89 6.12 -4.90 -3.93
CA ASN A 89 6.36 -6.24 -4.50
C ASN A 89 5.76 -6.40 -5.90
N ALA A 90 4.91 -5.46 -6.36
CA ALA A 90 4.23 -5.57 -7.65
C ALA A 90 5.17 -5.77 -8.84
N ILE A 91 6.36 -5.18 -8.78
CA ILE A 91 7.38 -5.31 -9.83
C ILE A 91 7.84 -6.76 -10.09
N HIS A 92 7.61 -7.68 -9.16
CA HIS A 92 7.99 -9.08 -9.29
C HIS A 92 6.92 -9.96 -9.94
N PHE A 93 5.79 -9.38 -10.35
CA PHE A 93 4.68 -10.10 -10.95
C PHE A 93 4.37 -9.50 -12.32
N ASP A 94 4.19 -10.36 -13.32
CA ASP A 94 3.80 -9.97 -14.69
C ASP A 94 2.28 -9.89 -14.87
N ILE A 95 1.51 -10.29 -13.85
CA ILE A 95 0.05 -10.27 -13.84
C ILE A 95 -0.44 -9.71 -12.50
N GLU A 96 -1.62 -9.08 -12.54
CA GLU A 96 -2.37 -8.69 -11.34
C GLU A 96 -2.59 -9.92 -10.44
N MET A 97 -2.37 -9.75 -9.15
CA MET A 97 -2.58 -10.80 -8.16
C MET A 97 -3.59 -10.36 -7.11
N ALA A 98 -4.61 -11.19 -6.90
CA ALA A 98 -5.63 -10.98 -5.88
C ALA A 98 -5.75 -12.20 -4.98
N TRP A 99 -5.82 -11.97 -3.67
CA TRP A 99 -6.06 -13.02 -2.68
C TRP A 99 -7.32 -12.68 -1.90
N LEU A 100 -8.27 -13.61 -1.87
CA LEU A 100 -9.54 -13.47 -1.15
C LEU A 100 -9.51 -14.36 0.10
N LYS A 101 -9.66 -13.76 1.28
CA LYS A 101 -9.61 -14.44 2.59
C LYS A 101 -8.32 -15.22 2.86
N GLU A 102 -7.27 -14.97 2.07
CA GLU A 102 -5.93 -15.53 2.23
C GLU A 102 -4.91 -14.41 2.35
N ILE A 103 -3.79 -14.70 3.00
CA ILE A 103 -2.70 -13.73 3.20
C ILE A 103 -1.56 -14.07 2.21
N PRO A 104 -1.17 -13.13 1.32
CA PRO A 104 -0.03 -13.33 0.44
C PRO A 104 1.26 -13.50 1.24
N PRO A 105 2.16 -14.44 0.86
CA PRO A 105 3.42 -14.66 1.57
C PRO A 105 4.30 -13.41 1.69
N CYS A 106 4.25 -12.50 0.70
CA CYS A 106 5.05 -11.27 0.70
C CYS A 106 4.66 -10.25 1.79
N VAL A 107 3.50 -10.42 2.44
CA VAL A 107 3.02 -9.52 3.51
C VAL A 107 2.71 -10.21 4.84
N SER A 108 2.96 -11.51 4.96
CA SER A 108 2.61 -12.28 6.17
C SER A 108 3.20 -11.69 7.45
N ASP A 109 4.47 -11.28 7.39
CA ASP A 109 5.18 -10.75 8.56
C ASP A 109 4.75 -9.33 8.89
N VAL A 110 4.43 -8.53 7.87
CA VAL A 110 3.98 -7.15 8.05
C VAL A 110 2.60 -7.14 8.69
N ILE A 111 1.68 -8.00 8.24
CA ILE A 111 0.33 -8.11 8.79
C ILE A 111 0.37 -8.53 10.27
N ARG A 112 1.24 -9.49 10.63
CA ARG A 112 1.41 -9.94 12.02
C ARG A 112 1.89 -8.82 12.96
N ASN A 113 2.70 -7.90 12.46
CA ASN A 113 3.24 -6.78 13.23
C ASN A 113 2.34 -5.53 13.23
N ASP A 114 1.35 -5.49 12.34
CA ASP A 114 0.38 -4.39 12.18
C ASP A 114 -0.89 -4.59 13.02
N ALA A 115 -1.21 -5.84 13.38
CA ALA A 115 -2.30 -6.18 14.30
C ALA A 115 -1.84 -6.06 15.77
N VAL A 116 -2.46 -5.15 16.52
CA VAL A 116 -2.33 -5.03 17.97
C VAL A 116 -3.71 -4.93 18.58
#